data_AF-A0A7W2SWM9-F1
#
_entry.id   AF-A0A7W2SWM9-F1
#
_cell.length_a   1.000
_cell.length_b   1.000
_cell.length_c   1.000
_cell.angle_alpha   90.00
_cell.angle_beta   90.00
_cell.angle_gamma   90.00
#
_symmetry.space_group_name_H-M   'P 1'
#
loop_
_entity.id
_entity.type
_entity.pdbx_description
1 polymer ?
#
loop_
_entity_poly.entity_id
_entity_poly.type
_entity_poly.pdbx_seq_one_letter_code
_entity_poly.pdbx_strand_id
1 'polypeptide(L)'
;MGGISIWQLLIIAVIVVLLFGTKKIRNLGTDLGSAVKGFKSAVTDDTAKKEDASQEDLANNDSLGDKTAKESTVAEKEKDQV
;
A
#
# COMPACT_ATOMS: atom_id res chain seq x y z
N MET A 1 -9.82 36.00 4.05
CA MET A 1 -9.32 35.09 3.00
C MET A 1 -9.45 33.67 3.53
N GLY A 2 -10.57 32.98 3.22
CA GLY A 2 -10.87 31.65 3.76
C GLY A 2 -9.94 30.61 3.18
N GLY A 3 -9.18 29.93 4.04
CA GLY A 3 -8.29 28.84 3.64
C GLY A 3 -9.05 27.59 3.21
N ILE A 4 -8.34 26.68 2.55
CA ILE A 4 -8.85 25.34 2.23
C ILE A 4 -9.08 24.62 3.56
N SER A 5 -10.33 24.40 3.93
CA SER A 5 -10.66 23.66 5.15
C SER A 5 -10.75 22.16 4.85
N ILE A 6 -10.39 21.36 5.86
CA ILE A 6 -10.38 19.89 5.81
C ILE A 6 -11.73 19.34 5.33
N TRP A 7 -12.84 19.99 5.70
CA TRP A 7 -14.18 19.57 5.30
C TRP A 7 -14.42 19.63 3.79
N GLN A 8 -13.88 20.64 3.12
CA GLN A 8 -13.99 20.79 1.66
C GLN A 8 -13.17 19.69 0.96
N LEU A 9 -11.98 19.37 1.48
CA LEU A 9 -11.16 18.29 0.92
C LEU A 9 -11.85 16.93 1.04
N LEU A 10 -12.55 16.64 2.14
CA LEU A 10 -13.32 15.41 2.29
C LEU A 10 -14.46 15.31 1.26
N ILE A 11 -15.23 16.38 1.05
CA ILE A 11 -16.28 16.40 0.01
C ILE A 11 -15.67 16.11 -1.37
N ILE A 12 -14.56 16.76 -1.72
CA ILE A 12 -13.89 16.57 -3.01
C ILE A 12 -13.38 15.13 -3.14
N ALA A 13 -12.77 14.58 -2.08
CA ALA A 13 -12.27 13.21 -2.08
C ALA A 13 -13.37 12.19 -2.33
N VAL A 14 -14.56 12.37 -1.73
CA VAL A 14 -15.71 11.49 -1.98
C VAL A 14 -16.13 11.53 -3.45
N ILE A 15 -16.21 12.72 -4.05
CA ILE A 15 -16.57 12.86 -5.48
C ILE A 15 -15.53 12.16 -6.37
N VAL A 16 -14.24 12.36 -6.11
CA VAL A 16 -13.16 11.71 -6.87
C VAL A 16 -13.26 10.19 -6.76
N VAL A 17 -13.50 9.65 -5.56
CA VAL A 17 -13.66 8.20 -5.35
C VAL A 17 -14.88 7.65 -6.09
N LEU A 18 -15.99 8.39 -6.16
CA LEU A 18 -17.18 7.98 -6.92
C LEU A 18 -16.93 8.00 -8.44
N LEU A 19 -16.18 8.99 -8.95
CA LEU A 19 -15.88 9.11 -10.38
C LEU A 19 -14.87 8.04 -10.86
N PHE A 20 -13.79 7.85 -10.11
CA PHE A 20 -12.70 6.95 -10.50
C PHE A 20 -12.87 5.52 -9.95
N GLY A 21 -13.74 5.35 -8.95
CA GLY A 21 -13.90 4.11 -8.20
C GLY A 21 -12.76 3.85 -7.21
N THR A 22 -13.05 3.14 -6.13
CA THR A 22 -12.05 2.78 -5.09
C THR A 22 -10.95 1.85 -5.61
N LYS A 23 -11.22 1.03 -6.64
CA LYS A 23 -10.24 0.09 -7.20
C LYS A 23 -9.03 0.79 -7.83
N LYS A 24 -9.26 1.84 -8.63
CA LYS A 24 -8.17 2.60 -9.26
C LYS A 24 -7.39 3.40 -8.20
N ILE A 25 -8.09 4.07 -7.30
CA ILE A 25 -7.47 4.81 -6.20
C ILE A 25 -6.66 3.90 -5.28
N ARG A 26 -7.11 2.67 -5.01
CA ARG A 26 -6.36 1.72 -4.20
C ARG A 26 -5.09 1.23 -4.90
N ASN A 27 -5.17 0.82 -6.16
CA ASN A 27 -3.98 0.35 -6.88
C ASN A 27 -2.91 1.44 -6.98
N LEU A 28 -3.29 2.67 -7.37
CA LEU A 28 -2.35 3.79 -7.42
C LEU A 28 -1.91 4.24 -6.02
N GLY A 29 -2.83 4.24 -5.05
CA GLY A 29 -2.59 4.66 -3.68
C GLY A 29 -1.67 3.71 -2.91
N THR A 30 -1.66 2.41 -3.22
CA THR A 30 -0.71 1.45 -2.64
C THR A 30 0.72 1.77 -3.08
N ASP A 31 0.93 2.05 -4.37
CA ASP A 31 2.26 2.34 -4.91
C ASP A 31 2.79 3.68 -4.39
N LEU A 32 1.97 4.72 -4.48
CA LEU A 32 2.27 6.06 -3.96
C LEU A 32 2.43 6.04 -2.42
N GLY A 33 1.56 5.32 -1.73
CA GLY A 33 1.58 5.19 -0.28
C GLY A 33 2.83 4.46 0.22
N SER A 34 3.30 3.45 -0.50
CA SER A 34 4.53 2.73 -0.17
C SER A 34 5.76 3.63 -0.34
N ALA A 35 5.82 4.43 -1.41
CA ALA A 35 6.89 5.41 -1.61
C ALA A 35 6.89 6.49 -0.52
N VAL A 36 5.72 7.03 -0.18
CA VAL A 36 5.57 8.02 0.90
C VAL A 36 5.88 7.42 2.28
N LYS A 37 5.54 6.15 2.52
CA LYS A 37 5.88 5.44 3.77
C LYS A 37 7.40 5.33 3.93
N GLY A 38 8.12 4.93 2.88
CA GLY A 38 9.58 4.91 2.88
C GLY A 38 10.21 6.28 3.12
N PHE A 39 9.66 7.33 2.51
CA PHE A 39 10.10 8.71 2.73
C PHE A 39 9.86 9.16 4.18
N LYS A 40 8.66 8.94 4.74
CA LYS A 40 8.36 9.27 6.13
C LYS A 40 9.26 8.49 7.09
N SER A 41 9.48 7.20 6.84
CA SER A 41 10.39 6.39 7.63
C SER A 41 11.81 6.93 7.59
N ALA A 42 12.37 7.24 6.42
CA ALA A 42 13.72 7.79 6.32
C ALA A 42 13.85 9.15 7.03
N VAL A 43 12.88 10.05 6.84
CA VAL A 43 12.87 11.36 7.51
C VAL A 43 12.70 11.21 9.02
N THR A 44 11.80 10.31 9.47
CA THR A 44 11.61 10.05 10.90
C THR A 44 12.84 9.37 11.52
N ASP A 45 13.48 8.42 10.83
CA ASP A 45 14.65 7.69 11.33
C ASP A 45 15.88 8.60 11.41
N ASP A 46 16.07 9.52 10.45
CA ASP A 46 17.10 10.57 10.55
C ASP A 46 16.84 11.57 11.68
N THR A 47 15.56 11.86 12.00
CA THR A 47 15.22 12.71 13.15
C THR A 47 15.31 11.97 14.48
N ALA A 48 14.89 10.71 14.55
CA ALA A 48 14.91 9.87 15.75
C ALA A 48 16.32 9.42 16.12
N LYS A 49 17.20 9.17 15.13
CA LYS A 49 18.63 8.89 15.36
C LYS A 49 19.39 10.09 15.96
N LYS A 50 18.79 11.29 15.92
CA LYS A 50 19.32 12.49 16.59
C LYS A 50 18.82 12.65 18.02
N GLU A 51 17.78 11.91 18.43
CA GLU A 51 17.10 12.10 19.71
C GLU A 51 17.16 10.87 20.64
N ASP A 52 17.30 9.62 20.13
CA ASP A 52 17.27 8.43 20.97
C ASP A 52 18.32 7.36 20.57
N ALA A 53 19.47 7.37 21.25
CA ALA A 53 20.33 6.21 21.39
C ALA A 53 19.74 5.18 22.39
N SER A 54 18.43 4.90 22.31
CA SER A 54 17.74 3.89 23.11
C SER A 54 16.34 3.59 22.56
N GLN A 55 16.23 2.63 21.64
CA GLN A 55 15.24 1.54 21.70
C GLN A 55 15.35 0.67 20.45
N GLU A 56 15.95 -0.50 20.65
CA GLU A 56 15.69 -1.68 19.83
C GLU A 56 14.19 -1.99 19.93
N ASP A 57 13.49 -2.00 18.80
CA ASP A 57 12.41 -2.91 18.45
C ASP A 57 11.68 -2.36 17.22
N LEU A 58 11.55 -3.20 16.19
CA LEU A 58 10.37 -3.37 15.33
C LEU A 58 10.73 -4.32 14.18
N ALA A 59 11.00 -5.56 14.55
CA ALA A 59 10.77 -6.70 13.69
C ALA A 59 9.26 -6.91 13.49
N ASN A 60 8.90 -7.37 12.29
CA ASN A 60 7.60 -7.91 11.87
C ASN A 60 6.43 -6.92 11.74
N ASN A 61 6.01 -6.65 10.50
CA ASN A 61 4.92 -7.43 9.89
C ASN A 61 4.60 -6.86 8.49
N ASP A 62 4.61 -7.72 7.48
CA ASP A 62 3.45 -8.04 6.63
C ASP A 62 3.92 -8.49 5.24
N SER A 63 4.25 -9.78 5.17
CA SER A 63 4.25 -10.55 3.94
C SER A 63 2.89 -11.24 3.84
N LEU A 64 1.84 -10.51 3.45
CA LEU A 64 0.61 -11.11 2.95
C LEU A 64 0.06 -10.30 1.76
N GLY A 65 0.26 -10.83 0.56
CA GLY A 65 -0.34 -10.18 -0.61
C GLY A 65 -0.13 -10.83 -1.97
N ASP A 66 0.18 -12.12 -2.11
CA ASP A 66 -0.23 -12.84 -3.33
C ASP A 66 -0.23 -14.37 -3.16
N LYS A 67 -1.42 -14.91 -2.84
CA LYS A 67 -1.82 -16.24 -3.28
C LYS A 67 -3.28 -16.15 -3.70
N THR A 68 -3.52 -16.55 -4.95
CA THR A 68 -4.78 -17.03 -5.54
C THR A 68 -5.41 -16.09 -6.57
N ALA A 69 -4.98 -16.27 -7.82
CA ALA A 69 -5.89 -16.66 -8.90
C ALA A 69 -5.15 -17.54 -9.94
N LYS A 70 -5.15 -18.85 -9.68
CA LYS A 70 -5.09 -19.97 -10.66
C LYS A 70 -6.20 -19.71 -11.72
N GLU A 71 -6.16 -20.00 -13.01
CA GLU A 71 -5.80 -21.24 -13.72
C GLU A 71 -6.20 -21.07 -15.21
N SER A 72 -5.42 -21.61 -16.15
CA SER A 72 -5.70 -21.96 -17.58
C SER A 72 -4.41 -21.70 -18.34
N THR A 73 -3.58 -22.66 -18.76
CA THR A 73 -3.87 -23.84 -19.59
C THR A 73 -2.59 -24.70 -19.63
N VAL A 74 -2.63 -25.97 -19.22
CA VAL A 74 -1.86 -27.03 -19.91
C VAL A 74 -2.67 -28.31 -19.84
N ALA A 75 -2.98 -28.82 -21.03
CA ALA A 75 -3.75 -30.01 -21.27
C ALA A 75 -3.03 -31.27 -20.77
N GLU A 76 -3.85 -32.14 -20.19
CA GLU A 76 -3.62 -33.50 -19.77
C GLU A 76 -3.33 -34.43 -20.96
N LYS A 77 -2.15 -35.06 -20.99
CA LYS A 77 -1.94 -36.45 -21.44
C LYS A 77 -0.49 -36.89 -21.22
N GLU A 78 -0.22 -37.58 -20.11
CA GLU A 78 0.72 -38.69 -20.16
C GLU A 78 0.32 -39.75 -19.13
N LYS A 79 0.04 -40.92 -19.68
CA LYS A 79 -0.46 -42.12 -19.03
C LYS A 79 0.75 -43.02 -18.90
N ASP A 80 1.35 -43.11 -17.72
CA ASP A 80 2.17 -44.26 -17.39
C ASP A 80 2.05 -44.62 -15.93
N GLN A 81 1.42 -45.77 -15.74
CA GLN A 81 1.28 -46.50 -14.50
C GLN A 81 2.09 -47.78 -14.74
N VAL A 82 3.20 -47.91 -14.03
CA VAL A 82 3.93 -49.16 -13.77
C VAL A 82 4.09 -49.30 -12.27
#